data_AF-A0AA44QBB9-F1
#
_entry.id   AF-A0AA44QBB9-F1
#
_cell.length_a   1.000
_cell.length_b   1.000
_cell.length_c   1.000
_cell.angle_alpha   90.00
_cell.angle_beta   90.00
_cell.angle_gamma   90.00
#
_symmetry.space_group_name_H-M   'P 1'
#
loop_
_entity.id
_entity.type
_entity.pdbx_description
1 polymer ?
#
loop_
_entity_poly.entity_id
_entity_poly.type
_entity_poly.pdbx_seq_one_letter_code
_entity_poly.pdbx_strand_id
1 'polypeptide(L)'
;IIDPALTCLTSGYRRIQPDVEIVIEEHNVSDQLTLLLDHELDAGLIRSPVPRYAGLNYLNMATRPLIAAVPHTHPQAAVERIALASLAGD
;
A
#
# COMPACT_ATOMS: atom_id res chain seq x y z
N ILE A 1 -4.48 -8.05 -1.51
CA ILE A 1 -3.12 -8.27 -2.09
C ILE A 1 -2.15 -7.51 -1.20
N ILE A 2 -1.26 -8.21 -0.48
CA ILE A 2 -0.22 -7.55 0.31
C ILE A 2 0.67 -6.76 -0.65
N ASP A 3 0.91 -5.48 -0.35
CA ASP A 3 1.71 -4.64 -1.23
C ASP A 3 3.15 -5.21 -1.36
N PRO A 4 3.66 -5.52 -2.57
CA PRO A 4 5.03 -5.99 -2.78
C PRO A 4 6.13 -5.15 -2.12
N ALA A 5 5.90 -3.86 -1.89
CA ALA A 5 6.84 -2.99 -1.19
C ALA A 5 6.99 -3.41 0.27
N LEU A 6 5.91 -3.77 0.96
CA LEU A 6 5.97 -4.24 2.34
C LEU A 6 6.81 -5.51 2.44
N THR A 7 6.60 -6.47 1.55
CA THR A 7 7.39 -7.72 1.50
C THR A 7 8.86 -7.42 1.22
N CYS A 8 9.16 -6.53 0.27
CA CYS A 8 10.54 -6.15 -0.05
C CYS A 8 11.26 -5.49 1.14
N LEU A 9 10.58 -4.56 1.83
CA LEU A 9 11.16 -3.84 2.97
C LEU A 9 11.40 -4.76 4.17
N THR A 10 10.41 -5.55 4.53
CA THR A 10 10.49 -6.44 5.70
C THR A 10 11.55 -7.54 5.51
N SER A 11 11.59 -8.17 4.33
CA SER A 11 12.63 -9.16 4.00
C SER A 11 14.02 -8.53 3.87
N GLY A 12 14.10 -7.33 3.29
CA GLY A 12 15.33 -6.53 3.21
C GLY A 12 15.89 -6.19 4.58
N TYR A 13 15.05 -5.69 5.48
CA TYR A 13 15.42 -5.26 6.81
C TYR A 13 15.82 -6.44 7.70
N ARG A 14 15.05 -7.54 7.70
CA ARG A 14 15.41 -8.77 8.45
C ARG A 14 16.77 -9.35 8.08
N ARG A 15 17.20 -9.19 6.82
CA ARG A 15 18.54 -9.66 6.40
C ARG A 15 19.66 -8.79 6.97
N ILE A 16 19.41 -7.50 7.13
CA ILE A 16 20.40 -6.54 7.63
C ILE A 16 20.45 -6.64 9.15
N GLN A 17 19.28 -6.58 9.80
CA GLN A 17 19.08 -6.60 11.25
C GLN A 17 18.25 -7.85 11.66
N PRO A 18 18.88 -9.03 11.83
CA PRO A 18 18.17 -10.28 12.10
C PRO A 18 17.57 -10.36 13.51
N ASP A 19 18.15 -9.64 14.47
CA ASP A 19 17.72 -9.67 15.87
C ASP A 19 16.55 -8.71 16.16
N VAL A 20 16.15 -7.90 15.19
CA VAL A 20 15.01 -6.98 15.32
C VAL A 20 13.72 -7.71 14.96
N GLU A 21 12.80 -7.81 15.92
CA GLU A 21 11.45 -8.28 15.66
C GLU A 21 10.67 -7.23 14.86
N ILE A 22 10.01 -7.68 13.79
CA ILE A 22 9.10 -6.85 13.00
C ILE A 22 7.68 -7.36 13.23
N VAL A 23 6.87 -6.56 13.92
CA VAL A 23 5.43 -6.78 14.09
C VAL A 23 4.69 -6.04 12.98
N ILE A 24 3.72 -6.70 12.33
CA ILE A 24 2.90 -6.11 11.28
C ILE A 24 1.45 -6.14 11.73
N GLU A 25 0.82 -4.97 11.72
CA GLU A 25 -0.58 -4.79 12.07
C GLU A 25 -1.34 -4.16 10.90
N GLU A 26 -2.61 -4.53 10.74
CA GLU A 26 -3.48 -3.98 9.71
C GLU A 26 -4.48 -3.02 10.35
N HIS A 27 -4.45 -1.76 9.91
CA HIS A 27 -5.30 -0.68 10.38
C HIS A 27 -5.87 0.08 9.19
N ASN A 28 -7.03 0.73 9.36
CA ASN A 28 -7.43 1.73 8.39
C ASN A 28 -6.51 2.96 8.48
N VAL A 29 -6.50 3.80 7.44
CA VAL A 29 -5.55 4.90 7.33
C VAL A 29 -5.71 5.95 8.45
N SER A 30 -6.92 6.18 8.94
CA SER A 30 -7.18 7.14 10.01
C SER A 30 -6.62 6.66 11.35
N ASP A 31 -6.86 5.40 11.68
CA ASP A 31 -6.37 4.77 12.91
C ASP A 31 -4.85 4.66 12.86
N GLN A 32 -4.28 4.25 11.73
CA GLN A 32 -2.84 4.18 11.54
C GLN A 32 -2.15 5.53 11.76
N LEU A 33 -2.71 6.63 11.25
CA LEU A 33 -2.16 7.97 11.46
C LEU A 33 -2.28 8.42 12.93
N THR A 34 -3.35 8.04 13.61
CA THR A 34 -3.55 8.31 15.05
C THR A 34 -2.52 7.56 15.88
N LEU A 35 -2.36 6.25 15.66
CA LEU A 35 -1.37 5.42 16.36
C LEU A 35 0.07 5.91 16.13
N LEU A 36 0.40 6.41 14.92
CA LEU A 36 1.71 7.01 14.65
C LEU A 36 1.93 8.31 15.42
N LEU A 37 0.89 9.14 15.57
CA LEU A 37 0.96 10.38 16.35
C LEU A 37 1.06 10.12 17.86
N ASP A 38 0.41 9.05 18.32
CA ASP A 38 0.41 8.63 19.72
C ASP A 38 1.64 7.75 20.08
N HIS A 39 2.54 7.51 19.12
CA HIS A 39 3.73 6.66 19.26
C HIS A 39 3.44 5.19 19.60
N GLU A 40 2.25 4.70 19.25
CA GLU A 40 1.88 3.28 19.34
C GLU A 40 2.27 2.50 18.06
N LEU A 41 2.54 3.20 16.96
CA LEU A 41 3.20 2.65 15.78
C LEU A 41 4.49 3.41 15.47
N ASP A 42 5.51 2.66 15.03
CA ASP A 42 6.80 3.25 14.63
C ASP A 42 6.81 3.76 13.19
N ALA A 43 6.12 3.06 12.28
CA ALA A 43 6.09 3.35 10.86
C ALA A 43 4.79 2.90 10.21
N GLY A 44 4.36 3.62 9.17
CA GLY A 44 3.16 3.29 8.41
C GLY A 44 3.38 3.29 6.90
N LEU A 45 2.78 2.32 6.22
CA LEU A 45 2.65 2.31 4.77
C LEU A 45 1.23 2.73 4.40
N ILE A 46 1.11 3.89 3.77
CA ILE A 46 -0.19 4.48 3.41
C ILE A 46 -0.26 4.79 1.91
N ARG A 47 -1.46 4.68 1.33
CA ARG A 47 -1.74 5.13 -0.03
C ARG A 47 -2.14 6.60 0.00
N SER A 48 -1.44 7.44 -0.76
CA SER A 48 -1.82 8.83 -0.95
C SER A 48 -3.04 8.98 -1.87
N PRO A 49 -3.81 10.09 -1.78
CA PRO A 49 -3.60 11.21 -0.87
C PRO A 49 -4.11 10.95 0.55
N VAL A 50 -3.41 11.48 1.55
CA VAL A 50 -3.85 11.50 2.96
C VAL A 50 -3.58 12.88 3.57
N PRO A 51 -4.29 13.26 4.66
CA PRO A 51 -3.91 14.43 5.45
C PRO A 51 -2.46 14.35 5.92
N ARG A 52 -1.76 15.49 5.87
CA ARG A 52 -0.41 15.63 6.41
C ARG A 52 -0.51 16.19 7.82
N TYR A 53 0.20 15.57 8.76
CA TYR A 53 0.30 16.03 10.15
C TYR A 53 1.73 16.51 10.44
N ALA A 54 1.85 17.63 11.15
CA ALA A 54 3.17 18.23 11.46
C ALA A 54 4.08 17.31 12.30
N GLY A 55 3.51 16.37 13.05
CA GLY A 55 4.27 15.39 13.85
C GLY A 55 4.77 14.18 13.06
N LEU A 56 4.44 14.06 11.77
CA LEU A 56 4.79 12.91 10.94
C LEU A 56 5.69 13.31 9.78
N ASN A 57 6.73 12.51 9.58
CA ASN A 57 7.54 12.57 8.37
C ASN A 57 6.98 11.60 7.32
N TYR A 58 7.11 11.99 6.05
CA TYR A 58 6.58 11.20 4.95
C TYR A 58 7.61 11.02 3.85
N LEU A 59 7.69 9.79 3.34
CA LEU A 59 8.56 9.42 2.24
C LEU A 59 7.75 8.77 1.12
N ASN A 60 7.89 9.28 -0.10
CA ASN A 60 7.31 8.63 -1.27
C ASN A 60 8.15 7.41 -1.63
N MET A 61 7.61 6.21 -1.40
CA MET A 61 8.32 4.96 -1.65
C MET A 61 8.13 4.44 -3.08
N ALA A 62 6.89 4.47 -3.57
CA ALA A 62 6.56 4.00 -4.91
C ALA A 62 5.27 4.65 -5.39
N THR A 63 5.20 4.89 -6.69
CA THR A 63 3.95 5.23 -7.38
C THR A 63 3.55 4.05 -8.25
N ARG A 64 2.28 3.63 -8.16
CA ARG A 64 1.76 2.53 -8.98
C ARG A 64 0.42 2.94 -9.59
N PRO A 65 0.21 2.68 -10.89
CA PRO A 65 -1.09 2.91 -11.51
C PRO A 65 -2.12 1.96 -10.90
N LEU A 66 -3.37 2.40 -10.82
CA LEU A 66 -4.49 1.48 -10.66
C LEU A 66 -4.60 0.64 -11.92
N ILE A 67 -4.72 -0.67 -11.74
CA ILE A 67 -4.90 -1.64 -12.82
C ILE A 67 -6.27 -2.30 -12.64
N ALA A 68 -6.93 -2.60 -13.75
CA ALA A 68 -8.16 -3.38 -13.70
C ALA A 68 -7.80 -4.88 -13.70
N ALA A 69 -8.25 -5.57 -12.65
CA ALA A 69 -8.18 -7.03 -12.58
C ALA A 69 -9.55 -7.58 -12.99
N VAL A 70 -9.63 -8.14 -14.19
CA VAL A 70 -10.88 -8.71 -14.74
C VAL A 70 -10.76 -10.23 -14.86
N PRO A 71 -11.89 -10.97 -14.80
CA PRO A 71 -11.88 -12.40 -15.12
C PRO A 71 -11.32 -12.64 -16.53
N HIS A 72 -10.68 -13.80 -16.75
CA HIS A 72 -10.16 -14.18 -18.07
C HIS A 72 -11.23 -14.26 -19.17
N THR A 73 -12.50 -14.41 -18.78
CA THR A 73 -13.67 -14.41 -19.68
C THR A 73 -14.20 -13.02 -20.02
N HIS A 74 -13.69 -11.97 -19.36
CA HIS A 74 -14.15 -10.61 -19.60
C HIS A 74 -13.80 -10.16 -21.03
N PRO A 75 -14.68 -9.46 -21.75
CA PRO A 75 -14.43 -9.04 -23.14
C PRO A 75 -13.13 -8.25 -23.32
N GLN A 76 -12.73 -7.51 -22.29
CA GLN A 76 -11.50 -6.70 -22.28
C GLN A 76 -10.27 -7.44 -21.73
N ALA A 77 -10.36 -8.73 -21.39
CA ALA A 77 -9.23 -9.49 -20.84
C ALA A 77 -8.11 -9.74 -21.87
N ALA A 78 -8.43 -9.67 -23.16
CA ALA A 78 -7.49 -9.90 -24.26
C ALA A 78 -6.65 -8.67 -24.63
N VAL A 79 -6.92 -7.50 -24.04
CA VAL A 79 -6.23 -6.25 -24.37
C VAL A 79 -5.39 -5.74 -23.19
N GLU A 80 -4.24 -5.13 -23.49
CA GLU A 80 -3.32 -4.62 -22.46
C GLU A 80 -3.83 -3.33 -21.79
N ARG A 81 -4.60 -2.51 -22.53
CA ARG A 81 -5.17 -1.26 -22.05
C ARG A 81 -6.67 -1.26 -22.30
N ILE A 82 -7.42 -0.92 -21.26
CA ILE A 82 -8.87 -0.81 -21.31
C ILE A 82 -9.28 0.65 -21.16
N ALA A 83 -10.34 1.05 -21.85
CA ALA A 83 -10.95 2.36 -21.63
C ALA A 83 -11.74 2.31 -20.31
N LEU A 84 -11.62 3.33 -19.45
CA LEU A 84 -12.38 3.34 -18.19
C LEU A 84 -13.90 3.21 -18.42
N ALA A 85 -14.41 3.81 -19.50
CA ALA A 85 -15.82 3.71 -19.88
C ALA A 85 -16.26 2.28 -20.25
N SER A 86 -15.34 1.38 -20.66
CA SER A 86 -15.68 -0.01 -20.97
C SER A 86 -15.88 -0.87 -19.71
N LEU A 87 -15.56 -0.35 -18.53
CA LEU A 87 -15.86 -0.97 -17.23
C LEU A 87 -17.20 -0.48 -16.65
N ALA A 88 -17.92 0.39 -17.36
CA ALA A 88 -19.20 0.88 -16.87
C ALA A 88 -20.23 -0.27 -16.90
N GLY A 89 -20.70 -0.67 -15.72
CA GLY A 89 -21.73 -1.71 -15.56
C GLY A 89 -21.21 -3.09 -15.13
N ASP A 90 -19.90 -3.22 -14.89
CA ASP A 90 -19.31 -4.36 -14.18
C ASP A 90 -19.55 -4.30 -12.66
#